data_AF-A0A560ZDS3-F1
#
_entry.id   AF-A0A560ZDS3-F1
#
_cell.length_a   1.000
_cell.length_b   1.000
_cell.length_c   1.000
_cell.angle_alpha   90.00
_cell.angle_beta   90.00
_cell.angle_gamma   90.00
#
_symmetry.space_group_name_H-M   'P 1'
#
loop_
_entity.id
_entity.type
_entity.pdbx_description
1 polymer ?
#
loop_
_entity_poly.entity_id
_entity_poly.type
_entity_poly.pdbx_seq_one_letter_code
_entity_poly.pdbx_strand_id
1 'polypeptide(L)'
;MKVIYSDTPGREPGVCYRLLDEFFGVISSAKEVVVEGDRPNIVAAYERAGIVVKGAGEEEPETDPLKMKVPELREWLTAKGIDFDATAKKEDLQALVPAE
;
A
#
# COMPACT_ATOMS: atom_id res chain seq x y z
N MET A 1 -0.79 3.11 -16.21
CA MET A 1 0.68 3.23 -16.28
C MET A 1 1.19 3.29 -14.86
N LYS A 2 2.12 2.41 -14.49
CA LYS A 2 2.77 2.40 -13.17
C LYS A 2 4.03 3.25 -13.23
N VAL A 3 4.23 4.11 -12.24
CA VAL A 3 5.42 4.97 -12.14
C VAL A 3 6.12 4.63 -10.84
N ILE A 4 7.43 4.37 -10.90
CA ILE A 4 8.22 4.09 -9.70
C ILE A 4 9.32 5.14 -9.60
N TYR A 5 9.32 5.90 -8.52
CA TYR A 5 10.42 6.78 -8.15
C TYR A 5 11.38 6.00 -7.26
N SER A 6 12.62 5.83 -7.70
CA SER A 6 13.66 5.10 -6.96
C SER A 6 15.04 5.67 -7.31
N ASP A 7 15.97 5.72 -6.35
CA ASP A 7 17.38 6.05 -6.63
C ASP A 7 18.09 4.91 -7.39
N THR A 8 17.53 3.70 -7.31
CA THR A 8 17.99 2.51 -8.02
C THR A 8 16.88 1.99 -8.94
N PRO A 9 16.66 2.62 -10.11
CA PRO A 9 15.58 2.26 -11.01
C PRO A 9 15.74 0.83 -11.54
N GLY A 10 14.63 0.09 -11.54
CA GLY A 10 14.54 -1.26 -12.09
C GLY A 10 14.36 -1.29 -13.61
N ARG A 11 14.02 -2.46 -14.14
CA ARG A 11 13.79 -2.70 -15.58
C ARG A 11 12.50 -3.46 -15.89
N GLU A 12 11.52 -3.40 -14.98
CA GLU A 12 10.22 -4.05 -15.18
C GLU A 12 9.53 -3.49 -16.45
N PRO A 13 9.13 -4.36 -17.40
CA PRO A 13 8.47 -3.93 -18.62
C PRO A 13 7.11 -3.31 -18.30
N GLY A 14 6.78 -2.18 -18.94
CA GLY A 14 5.52 -1.46 -18.72
C GLY A 14 5.50 -0.54 -17.49
N VAL A 15 6.62 -0.44 -16.76
CA VAL A 15 6.82 0.49 -15.65
C VAL A 15 7.69 1.66 -16.09
N CYS A 16 7.26 2.87 -15.72
CA CYS A 16 8.05 4.07 -15.90
C CYS A 16 8.87 4.34 -14.64
N TYR A 17 10.13 3.94 -14.67
CA TYR A 17 11.06 4.30 -13.61
C TYR A 17 11.53 5.74 -13.77
N ARG A 18 11.61 6.45 -12.65
CA ARG A 18 12.20 7.78 -12.55
C ARG A 18 13.09 7.86 -11.33
N LEU A 19 14.11 8.71 -11.39
CA LEU A 19 14.87 9.03 -10.19
C LEU A 19 14.02 9.89 -9.28
N LEU A 20 14.20 9.70 -7.97
CA LEU A 20 13.48 10.47 -6.97
C LEU A 20 13.86 11.98 -7.01
N ASP A 21 15.05 12.33 -7.50
CA ASP A 21 15.47 13.73 -7.78
C ASP A 21 14.90 14.30 -9.09
N GLU A 22 14.40 13.46 -10.00
CA GLU A 22 13.82 13.86 -11.29
C GLU A 22 12.31 14.10 -11.21
N PHE A 23 11.83 14.57 -10.06
CA PHE A 23 10.44 14.93 -9.88
C PHE A 23 10.16 16.37 -10.38
N PHE A 24 9.64 16.46 -11.60
CA PHE A 24 9.25 17.74 -12.23
C PHE A 24 7.76 18.07 -12.10
N GLY A 25 6.97 17.15 -11.55
CA GLY A 25 5.52 17.29 -11.42
C GLY A 25 4.79 15.97 -11.60
N VAL A 26 3.48 16.01 -11.33
CA VAL A 26 2.61 14.84 -11.44
C VAL A 26 2.42 14.40 -12.88
N ILE A 27 2.37 13.09 -13.09
CA ILE A 27 2.04 12.49 -14.39
C ILE A 27 0.56 12.14 -14.36
N SER A 28 -0.28 12.94 -15.01
CA SER A 28 -1.75 12.76 -14.97
C SER A 28 -2.24 11.42 -15.54
N SER A 29 -1.43 10.72 -16.34
CA SER A 29 -1.75 9.39 -16.87
C SER A 29 -1.29 8.24 -15.96
N ALA A 30 -0.62 8.53 -14.84
CA ALA A 30 -0.24 7.55 -13.86
C ALA A 30 -1.50 6.98 -13.18
N LYS A 31 -1.59 5.66 -13.13
CA LYS A 31 -2.67 4.94 -12.42
C LYS A 31 -2.24 4.48 -11.04
N GLU A 32 -0.93 4.27 -10.88
CA GLU A 32 -0.29 3.80 -9.67
C GLU A 32 1.10 4.43 -9.63
N VAL A 33 1.46 5.01 -8.48
CA VAL A 33 2.78 5.59 -8.24
C VAL A 33 3.39 4.92 -7.03
N VAL A 34 4.66 4.56 -7.09
CA VAL A 34 5.42 4.02 -5.95
C VAL A 34 6.62 4.93 -5.73
N VAL A 35 6.88 5.29 -4.48
CA VAL A 35 8.00 6.14 -4.09
C VAL A 35 8.88 5.35 -3.15
N GLU A 36 9.93 4.73 -3.70
CA GLU A 36 10.91 3.91 -2.96
C GLU A 36 11.94 4.80 -2.26
N GLY A 37 11.48 5.61 -1.32
CA GLY A 37 12.31 6.50 -0.52
C GLY A 37 11.49 7.54 0.24
N ASP A 38 12.16 8.26 1.15
CA ASP A 38 11.55 9.34 1.91
C ASP A 38 11.45 10.61 1.05
N ARG A 39 10.50 10.62 0.11
CA ARG A 39 10.18 11.77 -0.75
C ARG A 39 8.71 12.18 -0.52
N PRO A 40 8.38 12.78 0.65
CA PRO A 40 7.00 13.16 0.99
C PRO A 40 6.42 14.21 0.03
N ASN A 41 7.28 15.02 -0.60
CA ASN A 41 6.89 15.98 -1.63
C ASN A 41 6.29 15.31 -2.88
N ILE A 42 6.79 14.14 -3.29
CA ILE A 42 6.28 13.39 -4.44
C ILE A 42 4.93 12.79 -4.07
N VAL A 43 4.85 12.12 -2.92
CA VAL A 43 3.62 11.51 -2.38
C VAL A 43 2.51 12.57 -2.33
N ALA A 44 2.72 13.66 -1.59
CA ALA A 44 1.73 14.71 -1.44
C ALA A 44 1.29 15.36 -2.76
N ALA A 45 2.19 15.46 -3.75
CA ALA A 45 1.83 16.00 -5.06
C ALA A 45 0.86 15.09 -5.82
N TYR A 46 1.13 13.77 -5.83
CA TYR A 46 0.25 12.80 -6.47
C TYR A 46 -1.08 12.62 -5.73
N GLU A 47 -1.08 12.62 -4.39
CA GLU A 47 -2.32 12.59 -3.60
C GLU A 47 -3.22 13.78 -3.89
N ARG A 48 -2.65 15.00 -3.98
CA ARG A 48 -3.41 16.21 -4.35
C ARG A 48 -3.99 16.14 -5.77
N ALA A 49 -3.38 15.36 -6.64
CA ALA A 49 -3.89 15.09 -7.98
C ALA A 49 -4.95 13.96 -8.00
N GLY A 50 -5.27 13.35 -6.86
CA GLY A 50 -6.19 12.23 -6.74
C GLY A 50 -5.63 10.91 -7.30
N ILE A 51 -4.30 10.80 -7.41
CA ILE A 51 -3.62 9.62 -7.93
C ILE A 51 -3.14 8.77 -6.76
N VAL A 52 -3.42 7.47 -6.84
CA VAL A 52 -2.96 6.49 -5.84
C VAL A 52 -1.44 6.42 -5.86
N VAL A 53 -0.82 6.77 -4.74
CA VAL A 53 0.62 6.73 -4.52
C VAL A 53 0.94 5.89 -3.28
N LYS A 54 1.97 5.06 -3.38
CA LYS A 54 2.51 4.24 -2.29
C LYS A 54 3.82 4.88 -1.85
N GLY A 55 3.79 5.62 -0.75
CA GLY A 55 4.99 6.18 -0.13
C GLY A 55 5.82 5.12 0.60
N ALA A 56 7.07 5.45 0.94
CA ALA A 56 7.87 4.67 1.87
C ALA A 56 7.25 4.72 3.27
N GLY A 57 6.21 3.92 3.50
CA GLY A 57 5.42 3.91 4.73
C GLY A 57 3.95 3.54 4.55
N GLU A 58 3.45 3.58 3.31
CA GLU A 58 2.07 3.21 2.97
C GLU A 58 2.09 1.92 2.15
N GLU A 59 2.15 0.79 2.86
CA GLU A 59 1.71 -0.48 2.28
C GLU A 59 0.22 -0.33 1.95
N GLU A 60 -0.20 -0.79 0.77
CA GLU A 60 -1.63 -0.87 0.46
C GLU A 60 -2.36 -1.54 1.63
N PRO A 61 -3.56 -1.08 2.01
CA PRO A 61 -4.35 -1.82 2.98
C PRO A 61 -4.54 -3.23 2.41
N GLU A 62 -3.88 -4.20 3.04
CA GLU A 62 -3.91 -5.60 2.60
C GLU A 62 -5.37 -6.03 2.65
N THR A 63 -6.01 -6.21 1.49
CA THR A 63 -7.44 -6.54 1.44
C THR A 63 -7.71 -7.99 1.82
N ASP A 64 -6.67 -8.82 1.82
CA ASP A 64 -6.72 -10.22 2.22
C ASP A 64 -6.60 -10.34 3.74
N PRO A 65 -7.66 -10.73 4.48
CA PRO A 65 -7.59 -10.93 5.94
C PRO A 65 -6.56 -11.99 6.36
N LEU A 66 -6.22 -12.93 5.48
CA LEU A 66 -5.14 -13.90 5.70
C LEU A 66 -3.73 -13.33 5.51
N LYS A 67 -3.58 -12.12 4.95
CA LYS A 67 -2.29 -11.43 4.80
C LYS A 67 -2.15 -10.19 5.67
N MET A 68 -3.27 -9.59 6.10
CA MET A 68 -3.34 -8.48 7.06
C MET A 68 -2.43 -8.69 8.28
N LYS A 69 -1.94 -7.58 8.86
CA LYS A 69 -1.27 -7.60 10.16
C LYS A 69 -2.29 -7.87 11.27
N VAL A 70 -1.82 -8.37 12.41
CA VAL A 70 -2.67 -8.65 13.60
C VAL A 70 -3.60 -7.48 13.97
N PRO A 71 -3.14 -6.21 14.06
CA PRO A 71 -4.05 -5.10 14.35
C PRO A 71 -5.15 -4.92 13.28
N GLU A 72 -4.79 -4.93 12.00
CA GLU A 72 -5.76 -4.79 10.89
C GLU A 72 -6.77 -5.94 10.84
N LEU A 73 -6.31 -7.17 11.07
CA LEU A 73 -7.15 -8.35 11.12
C LEU A 73 -8.17 -8.30 12.27
N ARG A 74 -7.78 -7.76 13.42
CA ARG A 74 -8.69 -7.55 14.56
C ARG A 74 -9.78 -6.54 14.19
N GLU A 75 -9.40 -5.41 13.60
CA GLU A 75 -10.36 -4.41 13.13
C GLU A 75 -11.32 -5.01 12.09
N TRP A 76 -10.82 -5.82 11.17
CA TRP A 76 -11.63 -6.51 10.17
C TRP A 76 -12.61 -7.51 10.79
N LEU A 77 -12.17 -8.35 11.74
CA LEU A 77 -13.04 -9.30 12.46
C LEU A 77 -14.11 -8.56 13.26
N THR A 78 -13.75 -7.48 13.96
CA THR A 78 -14.73 -6.64 14.68
C THR A 78 -15.73 -6.01 13.71
N ALA A 79 -15.27 -5.51 12.55
CA ALA A 79 -16.16 -4.94 11.53
C ALA A 79 -17.13 -5.98 10.93
N LYS A 80 -16.73 -7.26 10.88
CA LYS A 80 -17.59 -8.38 10.50
C LYS A 80 -18.48 -8.88 11.65
N GLY A 81 -18.34 -8.34 12.86
CA GLY A 81 -19.08 -8.78 14.05
C GLY A 81 -18.62 -10.15 14.58
N ILE A 82 -17.38 -10.54 14.27
CA ILE A 82 -16.78 -11.79 14.73
C ILE A 82 -16.08 -11.51 16.06
N ASP A 83 -16.53 -12.19 17.10
CA ASP A 83 -15.91 -12.14 18.43
C ASP A 83 -14.62 -12.95 18.41
N PHE A 84 -13.54 -12.38 18.93
CA PHE A 84 -12.23 -13.02 19.00
C PHE A 84 -11.56 -12.73 20.33
N ASP A 85 -10.70 -13.65 20.76
CA ASP A 85 -9.96 -13.46 21.99
C ASP A 85 -8.87 -12.39 21.81
N ALA A 86 -8.80 -11.40 22.71
CA ALA A 86 -7.80 -10.32 22.63
C ALA A 86 -6.36 -10.85 22.79
N THR A 87 -6.17 -12.05 23.31
CA THR A 87 -4.90 -12.76 23.44
C THR A 87 -4.68 -13.79 22.31
N ALA A 88 -5.66 -13.96 21.41
CA ALA A 88 -5.53 -14.82 20.25
C ALA A 88 -4.33 -14.42 19.39
N LYS A 89 -3.60 -15.44 18.94
CA LYS A 89 -2.46 -15.30 18.02
C LYS A 89 -2.97 -15.02 16.61
N LYS A 90 -2.07 -14.56 15.74
CA LYS A 90 -2.38 -14.29 14.33
C LYS A 90 -3.08 -15.48 13.66
N GLU A 91 -2.61 -16.70 13.92
CA GLU A 91 -3.15 -17.93 13.34
C GLU A 91 -4.61 -18.19 13.76
N ASP A 92 -4.95 -18.01 15.04
CA ASP A 92 -6.33 -18.12 15.54
C ASP A 92 -7.24 -17.06 14.94
N LEU A 93 -6.79 -15.80 14.90
CA LEU A 93 -7.55 -14.71 14.27
C LEU A 93 -7.82 -14.98 12.78
N GLN A 94 -6.84 -15.57 12.08
CA GLN A 94 -6.99 -15.95 10.68
C GLN A 94 -7.95 -17.13 10.49
N ALA A 95 -7.99 -18.08 11.43
CA ALA A 95 -8.92 -19.19 11.40
C ALA A 95 -10.39 -18.75 11.61
N LEU A 96 -10.61 -17.60 12.24
CA LEU A 96 -11.93 -17.00 12.41
C LEU A 96 -12.42 -16.26 11.16
N VAL A 97 -11.56 -16.06 10.16
CA VAL A 97 -11.93 -15.43 8.89
C VAL A 97 -12.88 -16.37 8.14
N PRO A 98 -14.14 -15.98 7.87
CA PRO A 98 -15.04 -16.77 7.07
C PRO A 98 -14.49 -16.85 5.64
N ALA A 99 -14.26 -18.07 5.15
CA ALA A 99 -14.04 -18.30 3.73
C ALA A 99 -15.39 -18.15 3.02
N GLU A 100 -15.54 -17.08 2.25
CA GLU A 100 -16.70 -16.85 1.38
C GLU A 100 -16.69 -17.80 0.16
#